data_AF-A0A2P4PUA3-F1
#
_entry.id   AF-A0A2P4PUA3-F1
#
_cell.length_a   1.000
_cell.length_b   1.000
_cell.length_c   1.000
_cell.angle_alpha   90.00
_cell.angle_beta   90.00
_cell.angle_gamma   90.00
#
_symmetry.space_group_name_H-M   'P 1'
#
loop_
_entity.id
_entity.type
_entity.pdbx_description
1 polymer ?
#
loop_
_entity_poly.entity_id
_entity_poly.type
_entity_poly.pdbx_seq_one_letter_code
_entity_poly.pdbx_strand_id
1 'polypeptide(L)'
;MLRDLAEVFKLSPENIHIFYDNNSNTIAFNRDRILFFNLRFYLGLHDEECKTKPTTNAMTYWYMMFCHELSHNFVKNHNSQHEYYFLVLAEIYMLSLLEIVKRREIFW
;
A
#
# COMPACT_ATOMS: atom_id res chain seq x y z
N MET A 1 -0.11 8.54 5.94
CA MET A 1 -0.18 7.13 5.52
C MET A 1 0.44 6.91 4.14
N LEU A 2 -0.21 7.26 3.02
CA LEU A 2 0.35 6.94 1.68
C LEU A 2 1.74 7.55 1.42
N ARG A 3 2.02 8.75 1.93
CA ARG A 3 3.37 9.36 1.88
C ARG A 3 4.39 8.58 2.70
N ASP A 4 3.99 8.09 3.87
CA ASP A 4 4.86 7.29 4.73
C ASP A 4 5.16 5.94 4.06
N LEU A 5 4.17 5.32 3.41
CA LEU A 5 4.36 4.11 2.62
C LEU A 5 5.19 4.36 1.35
N ALA A 6 5.05 5.51 0.68
CA ALA A 6 5.92 5.90 -0.41
C ALA A 6 7.39 5.88 0.02
N GLU A 7 7.68 6.40 1.21
CA GLU A 7 9.02 6.40 1.80
C GLU A 7 9.53 4.98 2.07
N VAL A 8 8.68 4.09 2.62
CA VAL A 8 9.01 2.66 2.81
C VAL A 8 9.56 2.06 1.52
N PHE A 9 8.86 2.25 0.40
CA PHE A 9 9.23 1.68 -0.89
C PHE A 9 10.19 2.55 -1.71
N LYS A 10 10.67 3.66 -1.15
CA LYS A 10 11.55 4.65 -1.84
C LYS A 10 10.94 5.16 -3.15
N LEU A 11 9.62 5.31 -3.17
CA LEU A 11 8.86 5.82 -4.31
C LEU A 11 8.71 7.33 -4.20
N SER A 12 8.73 7.97 -5.35
CA SER A 12 8.41 9.39 -5.43
C SER A 12 6.90 9.62 -5.22
N PRO A 13 6.47 10.60 -4.40
CA PRO A 13 5.06 10.86 -4.15
C PRO A 13 4.25 11.17 -5.42
N GLU A 14 4.86 11.71 -6.48
CA GLU A 14 4.19 11.93 -7.76
C GLU A 14 3.76 10.64 -8.49
N ASN A 15 4.29 9.48 -8.10
CA ASN A 15 3.89 8.18 -8.68
C ASN A 15 2.79 7.50 -7.87
N ILE A 16 2.15 8.21 -6.93
CA ILE A 16 1.11 7.67 -6.06
C ILE A 16 -0.11 8.58 -6.13
N HIS A 17 -1.21 8.03 -6.62
CA HIS A 17 -2.46 8.75 -6.81
C HIS A 17 -3.59 8.11 -6.03
N ILE A 18 -4.58 8.95 -5.71
CA ILE A 18 -5.83 8.53 -5.11
C ILE A 18 -6.91 8.75 -6.16
N PHE A 19 -7.81 7.79 -6.29
CA PHE A 19 -9.03 7.93 -7.07
C PHE A 19 -10.22 7.52 -6.21
N TYR A 20 -11.43 7.85 -6.64
CA TYR A 20 -12.66 7.42 -5.99
C TYR A 20 -13.56 6.76 -7.04
N ASP A 21 -13.93 5.51 -6.81
CA ASP A 21 -14.86 4.78 -7.69
C ASP A 21 -15.79 3.90 -6.84
N ASN A 22 -17.09 4.20 -6.92
CA ASN A 22 -18.17 3.47 -6.26
C ASN A 22 -18.69 2.26 -7.03
N ASN A 23 -18.38 2.16 -8.31
CA ASN A 23 -18.89 1.10 -9.18
C ASN A 23 -17.90 -0.06 -9.30
N SER A 24 -16.62 0.19 -9.04
CA SER A 24 -15.55 -0.80 -9.13
C SER A 24 -15.23 -1.46 -7.79
N ASN A 25 -14.85 -2.75 -7.85
CA ASN A 25 -14.24 -3.50 -6.76
C ASN A 25 -12.70 -3.42 -6.74
N THR A 26 -12.10 -2.56 -7.55
CA THR A 26 -10.66 -2.31 -7.57
C THR A 26 -10.24 -1.51 -6.34
N ILE A 27 -9.43 -2.13 -5.49
CA ILE A 27 -8.85 -1.54 -4.27
C ILE A 27 -7.69 -0.63 -4.63
N ALA A 28 -6.79 -1.13 -5.48
CA ALA A 28 -5.67 -0.42 -6.04
C ALA A 28 -5.34 -1.01 -7.41
N PHE A 29 -4.54 -0.30 -8.18
CA PHE A 29 -3.92 -0.83 -9.39
C PHE A 29 -2.59 -0.13 -9.67
N ASN A 30 -1.69 -0.83 -10.36
CA ASN A 30 -0.50 -0.26 -10.97
C ASN A 30 -0.68 -0.10 -12.48
N ARG A 31 -0.44 1.11 -12.98
CA ARG A 31 -0.40 1.41 -14.41
C ARG A 31 0.88 2.17 -14.73
N ASP A 32 1.70 1.60 -15.60
CA ASP A 32 2.94 2.23 -16.07
C ASP A 32 3.87 2.67 -14.92
N ARG A 33 3.96 1.85 -13.86
CA ARG A 33 4.74 2.10 -12.62
C ARG A 33 4.18 3.21 -11.73
N ILE A 34 2.95 3.64 -11.99
CA ILE A 34 2.21 4.60 -11.18
C ILE A 34 1.14 3.84 -10.40
N LEU A 35 1.11 4.05 -9.09
CA LEU A 35 0.18 3.38 -8.18
C LEU A 35 -1.06 4.24 -7.96
N PHE A 36 -2.22 3.61 -8.03
CA PHE A 36 -3.52 4.24 -7.82
C PHE A 36 -4.25 3.52 -6.70
N PHE A 37 -4.71 4.24 -5.68
CA PHE A 37 -5.42 3.69 -4.53
C PHE A 37 -6.84 4.25 -4.45
N ASN A 38 -7.83 3.37 -4.26
CA ASN A 38 -9.23 3.76 -4.22
C ASN A 38 -9.63 4.26 -2.82
N LEU A 39 -9.97 5.54 -2.74
CA LEU A 39 -10.42 6.18 -1.51
C LEU A 39 -11.66 5.50 -0.91
N ARG A 40 -12.55 4.92 -1.73
CA ARG A 40 -13.73 4.19 -1.21
C ARG A 40 -13.37 3.08 -0.25
N PHE A 41 -12.32 2.30 -0.58
CA PHE A 41 -11.88 1.20 0.28
C PHE A 41 -11.23 1.70 1.55
N TYR A 42 -10.46 2.79 1.48
CA TYR A 42 -9.95 3.44 2.69
C TYR A 42 -11.10 3.90 3.60
N LEU A 43 -12.11 4.54 3.02
CA LEU A 43 -13.27 5.02 3.77
C LEU A 43 -14.03 3.88 4.46
N GLY A 44 -14.26 2.78 3.75
CA GLY A 44 -14.99 1.63 4.29
C GLY A 44 -14.21 0.78 5.29
N LEU A 45 -12.88 0.74 5.20
CA LEU A 45 -12.05 -0.15 6.02
C LEU A 45 -11.37 0.56 7.19
N HIS A 46 -10.95 1.82 7.02
CA HIS A 46 -9.95 2.43 7.89
C HIS A 46 -10.27 3.86 8.35
N ASP A 47 -11.27 4.55 7.80
CA ASP A 47 -11.60 5.95 8.17
C ASP A 47 -11.90 6.11 9.65
N GLU A 48 -12.75 5.22 10.19
CA GLU A 48 -13.15 5.26 11.59
C GLU A 48 -11.98 5.01 12.55
N GLU A 49 -11.11 4.05 12.26
CA GLU A 49 -9.94 3.77 13.11
C GLU A 49 -8.79 4.78 12.91
N CYS A 50 -8.73 5.46 11.77
CA CYS A 50 -7.66 6.41 11.43
C CYS A 50 -8.01 7.89 11.70
N LYS A 51 -9.11 8.19 12.41
CA LYS A 51 -9.59 9.57 12.65
C LYS A 51 -8.52 10.55 13.15
N THR A 52 -7.67 10.09 14.06
CA THR A 52 -6.61 10.91 14.67
C THR A 52 -5.25 10.66 14.03
N LYS A 53 -4.92 9.39 13.80
CA LYS A 53 -3.66 8.95 13.20
C LYS A 53 -3.84 7.57 12.57
N PRO A 54 -3.01 7.18 11.59
CA PRO A 54 -3.04 5.81 11.06
C PRO A 54 -2.78 4.77 12.15
N THR A 55 -3.48 3.64 12.09
CA THR A 55 -3.24 2.48 12.97
C THR A 55 -2.23 1.53 12.36
N THR A 56 -1.67 0.62 13.16
CA THR A 56 -0.79 -0.45 12.66
C THR A 56 -1.52 -1.33 11.64
N ASN A 57 -2.82 -1.58 11.86
CA ASN A 57 -3.66 -2.36 10.94
C ASN A 57 -3.79 -1.68 9.58
N ALA A 58 -4.14 -0.39 9.55
CA ALA A 58 -4.24 0.37 8.31
C ALA A 58 -2.88 0.45 7.59
N MET A 59 -1.80 0.77 8.31
CA MET A 59 -0.45 0.82 7.74
C MET A 59 -0.04 -0.52 7.12
N THR A 60 -0.30 -1.63 7.81
CA THR A 60 0.03 -2.98 7.34
C THR A 60 -0.82 -3.39 6.14
N TYR A 61 -2.12 -3.11 6.16
CA TYR A 61 -3.02 -3.42 5.04
C TYR A 61 -2.56 -2.72 3.76
N TRP A 62 -2.34 -1.41 3.82
CA TRP A 62 -1.91 -0.65 2.65
C TRP A 62 -0.47 -0.96 2.25
N TYR A 63 0.43 -1.30 3.18
CA TYR A 63 1.74 -1.83 2.86
C TYR A 63 1.67 -3.09 1.98
N MET A 64 0.78 -4.03 2.32
CA MET A 64 0.58 -5.23 1.51
C MET A 64 -0.03 -4.88 0.14
N MET A 65 -0.93 -3.89 0.06
CA MET A 65 -1.42 -3.40 -1.23
C MET A 65 -0.30 -2.79 -2.08
N PHE A 66 0.63 -2.02 -1.50
CA PHE A 66 1.81 -1.55 -2.24
C PHE A 66 2.65 -2.71 -2.77
N CYS A 67 2.91 -3.74 -1.95
CA CYS A 67 3.66 -4.92 -2.40
C CYS A 67 2.97 -5.60 -3.59
N HIS A 68 1.64 -5.77 -3.53
CA HIS A 68 0.84 -6.38 -4.59
C HIS A 68 0.90 -5.56 -5.88
N GLU A 69 0.70 -4.25 -5.78
CA GLU A 69 0.70 -3.41 -6.97
C GLU A 69 2.11 -3.26 -7.56
N LEU A 70 3.15 -3.27 -6.74
CA LEU A 70 4.53 -3.23 -7.21
C LEU A 70 4.97 -4.55 -7.86
N SER A 71 4.44 -5.71 -7.45
CA SER A 71 4.74 -6.98 -8.15
C SER A 71 4.26 -6.99 -9.60
N HIS A 72 3.24 -6.19 -9.93
CA HIS A 72 2.80 -5.99 -11.32
C HIS A 72 3.83 -5.27 -12.22
N ASN A 73 4.89 -4.68 -11.66
CA ASN A 73 6.04 -4.21 -12.46
C ASN A 73 6.85 -5.36 -13.07
N PHE A 74 6.76 -6.57 -12.52
CA PHE A 74 7.49 -7.76 -12.97
C PHE A 74 6.58 -8.76 -13.68
N VAL A 75 5.39 -9.01 -13.13
CA VAL A 75 4.47 -10.03 -13.64
C VAL A 75 3.03 -9.50 -13.63
N LYS A 76 2.39 -9.45 -14.80
CA LYS A 76 1.02 -8.94 -14.93
C LYS A 76 -0.05 -9.89 -14.39
N ASN A 77 0.13 -11.20 -14.58
CA ASN A 77 -0.87 -12.19 -14.20
C ASN A 77 -0.70 -12.60 -12.74
N HIS A 78 -1.79 -12.85 -12.03
CA HIS A 78 -1.78 -13.44 -10.68
C HIS A 78 -1.44 -14.94 -10.74
N ASN A 79 -0.14 -15.24 -10.87
CA ASN A 79 0.40 -16.60 -10.85
C ASN A 79 1.49 -16.73 -9.76
N SER A 80 2.10 -17.91 -9.64
CA SER A 80 3.14 -18.17 -8.64
C SER A 80 4.36 -17.25 -8.74
N GLN A 81 4.67 -16.70 -9.92
CA GLN A 81 5.75 -15.71 -10.06
C GLN A 81 5.34 -14.35 -9.48
N HIS A 82 4.09 -13.92 -9.70
CA HIS A 82 3.56 -12.72 -9.05
C HIS A 82 3.56 -12.87 -7.53
N GLU A 83 3.09 -14.00 -7.01
CA GLU A 83 3.14 -14.31 -5.58
C GLU A 83 4.57 -14.29 -5.03
N TYR A 84 5.53 -14.82 -5.77
CA TYR A 84 6.95 -14.76 -5.41
C TYR A 84 7.44 -13.31 -5.25
N TYR A 85 7.23 -12.45 -6.25
CA TYR A 85 7.64 -11.04 -6.15
C TYR A 85 6.90 -10.28 -5.06
N PHE A 86 5.61 -10.56 -4.88
CA PHE A 86 4.83 -9.98 -3.79
C PHE A 86 5.43 -10.31 -2.41
N LEU A 87 5.76 -11.58 -2.15
CA LEU A 87 6.37 -12.02 -0.90
C LEU A 87 7.78 -11.43 -0.71
N VAL A 88 8.60 -11.38 -1.77
CA VAL A 88 9.94 -10.78 -1.73
C VAL A 88 9.87 -9.29 -1.40
N LEU A 89 8.94 -8.54 -2.01
CA LEU A 89 8.74 -7.13 -1.69
C LEU A 89 8.26 -6.96 -0.24
N ALA A 90 7.32 -7.80 0.20
CA ALA A 90 6.83 -7.78 1.57
C ALA A 90 7.93 -8.09 2.60
N GLU A 91 8.89 -8.95 2.28
CA GLU A 91 10.04 -9.27 3.13
C GLU A 91 11.05 -8.12 3.18
N ILE A 92 11.50 -7.65 2.01
CA ILE A 92 12.57 -6.66 1.88
C ILE A 92 12.21 -5.33 2.55
N TYR A 93 10.96 -4.89 2.41
CA TYR A 93 10.52 -3.58 2.90
C TYR A 93 9.93 -3.62 4.31
N MET A 94 9.83 -4.79 4.94
CA MET A 94 9.21 -4.93 6.27
C MET A 94 9.95 -4.10 7.32
N LEU A 95 11.29 -4.12 7.31
CA LEU A 95 12.08 -3.35 8.27
C LEU A 95 11.85 -1.84 8.12
N SER A 96 11.73 -1.36 6.88
CA SER A 96 11.41 0.05 6.60
C SER A 96 10.00 0.41 7.07
N LEU A 97 9.01 -0.47 6.91
CA LEU A 97 7.68 -0.27 7.49
C LEU A 97 7.74 -0.15 9.02
N LEU A 98 8.45 -1.06 9.69
CA LEU A 98 8.57 -1.06 11.15
C LEU A 98 9.25 0.21 11.67
N GLU A 99 10.26 0.71 10.95
CA GLU A 99 10.92 1.98 11.27
C GLU A 99 9.94 3.16 11.17
N ILE A 100 9.17 3.24 10.09
CA ILE A 100 8.13 4.26 9.90
C ILE A 100 7.07 4.21 11.01
N VAL A 101 6.52 3.02 11.27
CA VAL A 101 5.48 2.82 12.29
C VAL A 101 5.98 3.27 13.67
N LYS A 102 7.22 2.90 14.03
CA LYS A 102 7.87 3.35 15.26
C LYS A 102 8.07 4.86 15.29
N ARG A 103 8.61 5.44 14.22
CA ARG A 103 8.88 6.90 14.12
C ARG A 103 7.61 7.75 14.17
N ARG A 104 6.49 7.20 13.70
CA ARG A 104 5.16 7.83 13.72
C ARG A 104 4.39 7.56 15.01
N GLU A 105 5.00 6.86 15.98
CA GLU A 105 4.37 6.49 17.26
C GLU A 105 3.02 5.77 17.05
N ILE A 106 2.98 4.92 16.03
CA ILE A 106 1.84 4.04 15.73
C ILE A 106 2.11 2.75 16.50
N PHE A 107 1.49 2.63 17.68
CA PHE A 107 1.64 1.48 18.57
C PHE A 107 0.41 0.57 18.47
N TRP A 108 0.58 -0.67 18.92
CA TRP A 108 -0.48 -1.67 19.08
C TRP A 108 -1.45 -1.28 20.19
#